data_AF-A0A383E074-F1
#
_entry.id   AF-A0A383E074-F1
#
_cell.length_a   1.000
_cell.length_b   1.000
_cell.length_c   1.000
_cell.angle_alpha   90.00
_cell.angle_beta   90.00
_cell.angle_gamma   90.00
#
_symmetry.space_group_name_H-M   'P 1'
#
loop_
_entity.id
_entity.type
_entity.pdbx_description
1 polymer ?
#
loop_
_entity_poly.entity_id
_entity_poly.type
_entity_poly.pdbx_seq_one_letter_code
_entity_poly.pdbx_strand_id
1 'polypeptide(L)'
;MKYILVAFLTLTIIPAFAQEPMIGDYLEPSNPSLIIHQTEIPYFEFNKVKSNAVIVEFENIHASSWQIEFHNDLLYGNPEGDAAIRIYDSELAGKFFEIGMGSHPRYSYWIAADVPETGYVLLYSAY
;
A
#
# COMPACT_ATOMS: atom_id res chain seq x y z
N MET A 1 22.28 -31.78 36.76
CA MET A 1 22.45 -31.98 35.30
C MET A 1 21.13 -32.11 34.52
N LYS A 2 19.95 -32.34 35.15
CA LYS A 2 18.69 -32.51 34.39
C LYS A 2 18.01 -31.19 34.00
N TYR A 3 18.21 -30.13 34.80
CA TYR A 3 17.52 -28.84 34.60
C TYR A 3 18.27 -27.84 33.70
N ILE A 4 19.58 -28.05 33.49
CA ILE A 4 20.40 -27.17 32.62
C ILE A 4 19.98 -27.32 31.16
N LEU A 5 19.62 -28.55 30.75
CA LEU A 5 19.18 -28.83 29.38
C LEU A 5 17.81 -28.19 29.07
N VAL A 6 16.92 -28.10 30.08
CA VAL A 6 15.60 -27.47 29.94
C VAL A 6 15.73 -25.95 29.80
N ALA A 7 16.65 -25.32 30.53
CA ALA A 7 16.91 -23.88 30.42
C ALA A 7 17.49 -23.48 29.06
N PHE A 8 18.28 -24.35 28.41
CA PHE A 8 18.77 -24.11 27.05
C PHE A 8 17.67 -24.22 25.98
N LEU A 9 16.69 -25.11 26.18
CA LEU A 9 15.59 -25.32 25.23
C LEU A 9 14.62 -24.13 25.17
N THR A 10 14.49 -23.36 26.25
CA THR A 10 13.64 -22.16 26.29
C THR A 10 14.27 -20.95 25.59
N LEU A 11 15.59 -20.98 25.32
CA LEU A 11 16.32 -19.90 24.65
C LEU A 11 16.32 -20.03 23.11
N THR A 12 15.91 -21.18 22.56
CA THR A 12 15.84 -21.39 21.10
C THR A 12 14.48 -21.02 20.49
N ILE A 13 13.51 -20.65 21.32
CA ILE A 13 12.19 -20.19 20.86
C ILE A 13 12.29 -18.68 20.66
N ILE A 14 12.65 -18.25 19.46
CA ILE A 14 12.53 -16.84 19.09
C ILE A 14 11.02 -16.54 19.17
N PRO A 15 10.56 -15.59 20.01
CA PRO A 15 9.15 -15.25 20.03
C PRO A 15 8.77 -14.77 18.62
N ALA A 16 7.74 -15.38 18.02
CA ALA A 16 7.25 -15.05 16.68
C ALA A 16 6.91 -13.55 16.52
N PHE A 17 6.68 -12.85 17.63
CA PHE A 17 6.45 -11.41 17.70
C PHE A 17 7.70 -10.54 17.48
N ALA A 18 8.91 -11.12 17.47
CA ALA A 18 10.17 -10.39 17.32
C ALA A 18 10.84 -10.58 15.94
N GLN A 19 10.17 -11.23 14.99
CA GLN A 19 10.57 -11.13 13.59
C GLN A 19 10.14 -9.75 13.09
N GLU A 20 11.10 -8.83 12.98
CA GLU A 20 10.90 -7.63 12.16
C GLU A 20 10.59 -8.12 10.73
N PRO A 21 9.45 -7.74 10.15
CA PRO A 21 9.12 -8.18 8.80
C PRO A 21 10.18 -7.65 7.85
N MET A 22 10.94 -8.56 7.23
CA MET A 22 11.88 -8.19 6.18
C MET A 22 11.10 -7.84 4.91
N ILE A 23 11.63 -6.91 4.12
CA ILE A 23 11.10 -6.66 2.77
C ILE A 23 11.13 -7.99 1.99
N GLY A 24 9.95 -8.53 1.67
CA GLY A 24 9.77 -9.83 1.01
C GLY A 24 9.21 -10.97 1.87
N ASP A 25 9.19 -10.84 3.21
CA ASP A 25 8.62 -11.87 4.12
C ASP A 25 7.08 -11.93 4.07
N TYR A 26 6.45 -11.00 3.35
CA TYR A 26 4.99 -10.95 3.16
C TYR A 26 4.46 -11.99 2.16
N LEU A 27 5.30 -12.77 1.48
CA LEU A 27 4.82 -13.76 0.51
C LEU A 27 4.30 -15.06 1.16
N GLU A 28 4.72 -15.36 2.39
CA GLU A 28 4.19 -16.48 3.18
C GLU A 28 3.63 -15.97 4.51
N PRO A 29 2.36 -15.51 4.55
CA PRO A 29 1.77 -15.05 5.79
C PRO A 29 1.71 -16.19 6.80
N SER A 30 2.42 -16.03 7.93
CA SER A 30 2.30 -16.95 9.09
C SER A 30 0.89 -16.97 9.67
N ASN A 31 0.10 -15.92 9.40
CA ASN A 31 -1.29 -15.82 9.74
C ASN A 31 -2.19 -16.20 8.53
N PRO A 32 -2.90 -17.33 8.58
CA PRO A 32 -3.78 -17.76 7.48
C PRO A 32 -4.98 -16.82 7.22
N SER A 33 -5.28 -15.86 8.11
CA SER A 33 -6.29 -14.83 7.85
C SER A 33 -5.76 -13.61 7.09
N LEU A 34 -4.44 -13.48 6.92
CA LEU A 34 -3.84 -12.37 6.20
C LEU A 34 -3.84 -12.68 4.70
N ILE A 35 -4.72 -12.03 3.97
CA ILE A 35 -4.79 -12.11 2.50
C ILE A 35 -3.88 -11.00 1.95
N ILE A 36 -2.84 -11.39 1.23
CA ILE A 36 -1.88 -10.47 0.63
C ILE A 36 -2.07 -10.50 -0.87
N HIS A 37 -2.32 -9.33 -1.45
CA HIS A 37 -2.51 -9.17 -2.88
C HIS A 37 -1.48 -8.16 -3.39
N GLN A 38 -0.62 -8.61 -4.28
CA GLN A 38 0.35 -7.77 -4.97
C GLN A 38 -0.15 -7.52 -6.40
N THR A 39 -0.21 -6.24 -6.77
CA THR A 39 -0.49 -5.81 -8.14
C THR A 39 0.64 -4.91 -8.60
N GLU A 40 1.18 -5.17 -9.78
CA GLU A 40 2.12 -4.29 -10.46
C GLU A 40 1.36 -3.44 -11.48
N ILE A 41 1.45 -2.12 -11.35
CA ILE A 41 0.85 -1.18 -12.29
C ILE A 41 1.93 -0.75 -13.28
N PRO A 42 1.82 -1.09 -14.58
CA PRO A 42 2.87 -0.78 -15.53
C PRO A 42 2.94 0.74 -15.80
N TYR A 43 4.15 1.25 -16.04
CA TYR A 43 4.39 2.70 -16.15
C TYR A 43 3.52 3.41 -17.20
N PHE A 44 3.12 2.72 -18.27
CA PHE A 44 2.32 3.33 -19.34
C PHE A 44 0.88 3.62 -18.91
N GLU A 45 0.40 3.05 -17.81
CA GLU A 45 -0.90 3.42 -17.21
C GLU A 45 -0.86 4.82 -16.60
N PHE A 46 0.31 5.30 -16.19
CA PHE A 46 0.50 6.67 -15.67
C PHE A 46 0.65 7.71 -16.78
N ASN A 47 0.96 7.31 -18.01
CA ASN A 47 1.04 8.21 -19.17
C ASN A 47 -0.32 8.37 -19.88
N LYS A 48 -1.40 8.45 -19.11
CA LYS A 48 -2.77 8.61 -19.61
C LYS A 48 -3.46 9.75 -18.89
N VAL A 49 -4.32 10.48 -19.60
CA VAL A 49 -5.21 11.46 -18.98
C VAL A 49 -6.27 10.75 -18.13
N LYS A 50 -6.74 11.39 -17.05
CA LYS A 50 -7.74 10.83 -16.11
C LYS A 50 -8.95 10.21 -16.81
N SER A 51 -9.46 10.82 -17.88
CA SER A 51 -10.63 10.31 -18.63
C SER A 51 -10.40 8.97 -19.33
N ASN A 52 -9.13 8.63 -19.59
CA ASN A 52 -8.72 7.42 -20.31
C ASN A 52 -8.10 6.38 -19.38
N ALA A 53 -8.04 6.65 -18.07
CA ALA A 53 -7.57 5.70 -17.09
C ALA A 53 -8.58 4.56 -16.93
N VAL A 54 -8.09 3.32 -16.89
CA VAL A 54 -8.92 2.13 -16.68
C VAL A 54 -8.94 1.81 -15.19
N ILE A 55 -10.14 1.60 -14.65
CA ILE A 55 -10.30 1.12 -13.27
C ILE A 55 -10.08 -0.39 -13.28
N VAL A 56 -9.17 -0.85 -12.43
CA VAL A 56 -8.91 -2.28 -12.21
C VAL A 56 -9.58 -2.68 -10.90
N GLU A 57 -10.45 -3.68 -10.97
CA GLU A 57 -11.12 -4.23 -9.79
C GLU A 57 -10.20 -5.22 -9.07
N PHE A 58 -10.16 -5.15 -7.74
CA PHE A 58 -9.49 -6.16 -6.94
C PHE A 58 -10.31 -7.45 -6.95
N GLU A 59 -9.65 -8.59 -7.15
CA GLU A 59 -10.31 -9.91 -7.24
C GLU A 59 -10.98 -10.30 -5.91
N ASN A 60 -10.42 -9.86 -4.78
CA ASN A 60 -10.94 -10.14 -3.44
C ASN A 60 -11.42 -8.85 -2.76
N ILE A 61 -12.62 -8.90 -2.21
CA ILE A 61 -13.18 -7.80 -1.40
C ILE A 61 -12.59 -7.88 0.01
N HIS A 62 -11.88 -6.83 0.41
CA HIS A 62 -11.37 -6.68 1.77
C HIS A 62 -12.37 -5.91 2.63
N ALA A 63 -13.30 -6.63 3.28
CA ALA A 63 -14.46 -6.06 3.96
C ALA A 63 -14.18 -5.30 5.27
N SER A 64 -12.97 -5.37 5.82
CA SER A 64 -12.66 -4.79 7.14
C SER A 64 -11.35 -3.98 7.11
N SER A 65 -10.35 -4.43 7.85
CA SER A 65 -9.06 -3.77 7.94
C SER A 65 -8.17 -4.20 6.80
N TRP A 66 -7.61 -3.23 6.11
CA TRP A 66 -6.63 -3.44 5.05
C TRP A 66 -5.44 -2.52 5.29
N GLN A 67 -4.29 -2.97 4.80
CA GLN A 67 -3.06 -2.19 4.74
C GLN A 67 -2.59 -2.22 3.29
N ILE A 68 -2.20 -1.07 2.77
CA ILE A 68 -1.61 -0.96 1.44
C ILE A 68 -0.20 -0.45 1.62
N GLU A 69 0.73 -1.13 0.95
CA GLU A 69 2.09 -0.67 0.75
C GLU A 69 2.24 -0.25 -0.71
N PHE A 70 2.73 0.95 -0.95
CA PHE A 70 2.87 1.49 -2.30
C PHE A 70 4.34 1.80 -2.61
N HIS A 71 4.84 1.25 -3.72
CA HIS A 71 6.21 1.43 -4.19
C HIS A 71 6.17 2.19 -5.50
N ASN A 72 6.85 3.34 -5.54
CA ASN A 72 6.92 4.17 -6.74
C ASN A 72 8.29 4.04 -7.41
N ASP A 73 8.37 3.16 -8.40
CA ASP A 73 9.56 2.97 -9.22
C ASP A 73 9.44 3.69 -10.58
N LEU A 74 8.56 4.70 -10.71
CA LEU A 74 8.37 5.43 -11.94
C LEU A 74 9.58 6.31 -12.27
N LEU A 75 10.05 6.22 -13.51
CA LEU A 75 10.95 7.20 -14.09
C LEU A 75 10.14 8.35 -14.69
N TYR A 76 10.11 9.49 -14.00
CA TYR A 76 9.39 10.66 -14.45
C TYR A 76 10.12 11.36 -15.59
N GLY A 77 9.49 11.40 -16.77
CA GLY A 77 10.00 12.18 -17.90
C GLY A 77 9.89 13.69 -17.71
N ASN A 78 8.91 14.16 -16.92
CA ASN A 78 8.75 15.55 -16.52
C ASN A 78 9.19 15.72 -15.05
N PRO A 79 10.20 16.56 -14.75
CA PRO A 79 10.66 16.83 -13.38
C PRO A 79 9.66 17.59 -12.49
N GLU A 80 8.59 18.14 -13.06
CA GLU A 80 7.42 18.68 -12.32
C GLU A 80 6.18 17.81 -12.57
N GLY A 81 6.38 16.53 -12.88
CA GLY A 81 5.31 15.58 -13.13
C GLY A 81 4.82 14.94 -11.84
N ASP A 82 3.50 14.79 -11.75
CA ASP A 82 2.83 14.14 -10.64
C ASP A 82 2.15 12.85 -11.09
N ALA A 83 2.28 11.79 -10.30
CA ALA A 83 1.53 10.56 -10.45
C ALA A 83 0.54 10.43 -9.28
N ALA A 84 -0.69 10.02 -9.58
CA ALA A 84 -1.70 9.80 -8.56
C ALA A 84 -2.45 8.49 -8.81
N ILE A 85 -2.70 7.76 -7.74
CA ILE A 85 -3.53 6.56 -7.73
C ILE A 85 -4.79 6.86 -6.95
N ARG A 86 -5.92 6.37 -7.46
CA ARG A 86 -7.20 6.45 -6.77
C ARG A 86 -7.75 5.06 -6.49
N ILE A 87 -8.15 4.86 -5.25
CA ILE A 87 -8.82 3.65 -4.77
C ILE A 87 -10.27 4.02 -4.56
N TYR A 88 -11.15 3.46 -5.40
CA TYR A 88 -12.57 3.77 -5.39
C TYR A 88 -13.34 2.84 -4.46
N ASP A 89 -14.37 3.38 -3.84
CA ASP A 89 -15.40 2.59 -3.18
C ASP A 89 -16.22 1.84 -4.25
N SER A 90 -16.41 0.53 -4.06
CA SER A 90 -17.14 -0.31 -5.02
C SER A 90 -18.66 -0.07 -5.00
N GLU A 91 -19.19 0.46 -3.91
CA GLU A 91 -20.63 0.65 -3.71
C GLU A 91 -21.05 2.11 -3.91
N LEU A 92 -20.19 3.07 -3.55
CA LEU A 92 -20.49 4.49 -3.64
C LEU A 92 -19.70 5.18 -4.75
N ALA A 93 -20.38 5.44 -5.87
CA ALA A 93 -19.80 6.14 -7.00
C ALA A 93 -19.25 7.51 -6.61
N GLY A 94 -18.02 7.80 -7.06
CA GLY A 94 -17.35 9.08 -6.80
C GLY A 94 -16.66 9.18 -5.45
N LYS A 95 -16.79 8.19 -4.56
CA LYS A 95 -16.01 8.12 -3.32
C LYS A 95 -14.68 7.43 -3.59
N PHE A 96 -13.57 8.09 -3.26
CA PHE A 96 -12.24 7.52 -3.41
C PHE A 96 -11.21 8.09 -2.44
N PHE A 97 -10.16 7.32 -2.19
CA PHE A 97 -8.90 7.81 -1.65
C PHE A 97 -7.92 8.06 -2.78
N GLU A 98 -7.17 9.15 -2.71
CA GLU A 98 -6.10 9.50 -3.65
C GLU A 98 -4.77 9.54 -2.92
N ILE A 99 -3.79 8.85 -3.50
CA ILE A 99 -2.40 8.89 -3.08
C ILE A 99 -1.61 9.48 -4.23
N GLY A 100 -1.05 10.66 -4.02
CA GLY A 100 -0.27 11.36 -5.02
C GLY A 100 1.20 11.46 -4.65
N MET A 101 2.05 11.40 -5.68
CA MET A 101 3.48 11.41 -5.56
C MET A 101 4.07 12.24 -6.69
N GLY A 102 4.95 13.17 -6.34
CA GLY A 102 5.67 14.00 -7.28
C GLY A 102 7.01 13.40 -7.69
N SER A 103 7.51 13.88 -8.81
CA SER A 103 8.82 13.51 -9.36
C SER A 103 10.00 13.99 -8.52
N HIS A 104 11.17 13.40 -8.79
CA HIS A 104 12.46 13.93 -8.35
C HIS A 104 12.65 15.38 -8.84
N PRO A 105 13.25 16.29 -8.04
CA PRO A 105 13.87 16.05 -6.73
C PRO A 105 12.96 16.29 -5.53
N ARG A 106 11.76 16.84 -5.75
CA ARG A 106 10.89 17.28 -4.66
C ARG A 106 10.29 16.09 -3.91
N TYR A 107 9.96 15.01 -4.63
CA TYR A 107 9.31 13.82 -4.05
C TYR A 107 8.12 14.19 -3.17
N SER A 108 7.30 15.14 -3.63
CA SER A 108 6.10 15.55 -2.90
C SER A 108 5.18 14.37 -2.74
N TYR A 109 4.45 14.34 -1.64
CA TYR A 109 3.56 13.24 -1.30
C TYR A 109 2.30 13.80 -0.67
N TRP A 110 1.13 13.30 -1.08
CA TRP A 110 -0.12 13.67 -0.44
C TRP A 110 -1.11 12.52 -0.40
N ILE A 111 -2.00 12.62 0.59
CA ILE A 111 -3.16 11.76 0.74
C ILE A 111 -4.38 12.66 0.74
N ALA A 112 -5.34 12.37 -0.11
CA ALA A 112 -6.62 13.04 -0.15
C ALA A 112 -7.76 12.01 -0.21
N ALA A 113 -8.97 12.47 0.11
CA ALA A 113 -10.18 11.70 -0.08
C ALA A 113 -11.25 12.57 -0.72
N ASP A 114 -12.02 12.01 -1.63
CA ASP A 114 -13.25 12.60 -2.11
C ASP A 114 -14.41 11.76 -1.57
N VAL A 115 -15.29 12.41 -0.82
CA VAL A 115 -16.45 11.77 -0.20
C VAL A 115 -17.67 12.61 -0.57
N PRO A 116 -18.77 12.03 -1.09
CA PRO A 116 -19.89 12.81 -1.62
C PRO A 116 -20.47 13.87 -0.68
N GLU A 117 -20.41 13.65 0.64
CA GLU A 117 -20.93 14.57 1.64
C GLU A 117 -20.01 15.77 1.89
N THR A 118 -18.69 15.61 1.77
CA THR A 118 -17.69 16.65 2.10
C THR A 118 -16.96 17.20 0.88
N GLY A 119 -17.04 16.51 -0.26
CA GLY A 119 -16.19 16.71 -1.41
C GLY A 119 -14.73 16.32 -1.16
N TYR A 120 -13.85 16.84 -2.00
CA TYR A 120 -12.41 16.58 -1.97
C TYR A 120 -11.74 17.27 -0.78
N VAL A 121 -11.06 16.50 0.06
CA VAL A 121 -10.33 16.96 1.24
C VAL A 121 -8.90 16.41 1.23
N LEU A 122 -7.93 17.32 1.40
CA LEU A 122 -6.53 16.97 1.61
C LEU A 122 -6.34 16.52 3.07
N LEU A 123 -5.94 15.26 3.26
CA LEU A 123 -5.76 14.65 4.58
C LEU A 123 -4.32 14.81 5.08
N TYR A 124 -3.35 14.73 4.17
CA TYR A 124 -1.93 14.84 4.48
C TYR A 124 -1.15 15.36 3.28
N SER A 125 -0.07 16.10 3.53
CA SER A 125 0.88 16.50 2.49
C SER A 125 2.29 16.67 3.06
N ALA A 126 3.29 16.29 2.26
CA ALA A 126 4.70 16.55 2.47
C ALA A 126 5.29 17.09 1.15
N TYR A 127 6.12 18.13 1.24
CA TYR A 127 6.71 18.85 0.10
C TYR A 127 8.22 19.02 0.28
#